data_AF-A0A2D5V116-F1
#
_entry.id   AF-A0A2D5V116-F1
#
_cell.length_a   1.000
_cell.length_b   1.000
_cell.length_c   1.000
_cell.angle_alpha   90.00
_cell.angle_beta   90.00
_cell.angle_gamma   90.00
#
_symmetry.space_group_name_H-M   'P 1'
#
loop_
_entity.id
_entity.type
_entity.pdbx_description
1 polymer ?
#
loop_
_entity_poly.entity_id
_entity_poly.type
_entity_poly.pdbx_seq_one_letter_code
_entity_poly.pdbx_strand_id
1 'polypeptide(L)'
;MALDELRGWVGLLLGLLAIALGLIPLLAGLGVIGFNLPEFLLGIMTTFMLYFILAIAVLLFIDAIWADDMLQIVSMVIAVIIFAAGLIPILHSFGVLPFTIPISQTIVSILLIIEGILLAIVAAVMV
;
A
#
# COMPACT_ATOMS: atom_id res chain seq x y z
N MET A 1 -2.19 -4.86 -26.01
CA MET A 1 -2.34 -6.31 -25.79
C MET A 1 -1.22 -6.88 -24.95
N ALA A 2 0.00 -7.10 -25.43
CA ALA A 2 1.06 -7.72 -24.59
C ALA A 2 1.51 -6.86 -23.38
N LEU A 3 1.40 -5.53 -23.46
CA LEU A 3 1.76 -4.62 -22.36
C LEU A 3 0.67 -4.55 -21.27
N ASP A 4 -0.59 -4.74 -21.64
CA ASP A 4 -1.73 -4.66 -20.71
C ASP A 4 -1.77 -5.92 -19.82
N GLU A 5 -1.56 -7.10 -20.41
CA GLU A 5 -1.39 -8.35 -19.68
C GLU A 5 -0.20 -8.27 -18.70
N LEU A 6 0.97 -7.81 -19.15
CA LEU A 6 2.15 -7.70 -18.29
C LEU A 6 1.88 -6.79 -17.08
N ARG A 7 1.21 -5.66 -17.29
CA ARG A 7 0.82 -4.73 -16.21
C ARG A 7 -0.15 -5.38 -15.23
N GLY A 8 -1.15 -6.11 -15.73
CA GLY A 8 -2.07 -6.86 -14.88
C GLY A 8 -1.36 -7.88 -13.99
N TRP A 9 -0.44 -8.66 -14.55
CA TRP A 9 0.36 -9.62 -13.77
C TRP A 9 1.23 -8.94 -12.70
N VAL A 10 1.88 -7.82 -13.04
CA VAL A 10 2.69 -7.05 -12.10
C VAL A 10 1.82 -6.48 -10.98
N GLY A 11 0.67 -5.91 -11.30
CA GLY A 11 -0.29 -5.38 -10.32
C GLY A 11 -0.80 -6.49 -9.39
N LEU A 12 -1.12 -7.67 -9.91
CA LEU A 12 -1.57 -8.79 -9.08
C LEU A 12 -0.46 -9.24 -8.12
N LEU A 13 0.77 -9.38 -8.61
CA LEU A 13 1.91 -9.80 -7.79
C LEU A 13 2.25 -8.78 -6.70
N LEU A 14 2.24 -7.49 -7.05
CA LEU A 14 2.45 -6.40 -6.08
C LEU A 14 1.32 -6.32 -5.06
N GLY A 15 0.07 -6.51 -5.48
CA GLY A 15 -1.09 -6.51 -4.60
C GLY A 15 -1.04 -7.65 -3.59
N LEU A 16 -0.65 -8.84 -4.05
CA LEU A 16 -0.50 -10.01 -3.19
C LEU A 16 0.67 -9.86 -2.22
N LEU A 17 1.79 -9.26 -2.66
CA LEU A 17 2.90 -8.88 -1.77
C LEU A 17 2.46 -7.85 -0.72
N ALA A 18 1.70 -6.84 -1.10
CA ALA A 18 1.19 -5.83 -0.17
C ALA A 18 0.27 -6.44 0.89
N ILE A 19 -0.65 -7.31 0.47
CA ILE A 19 -1.51 -8.06 1.39
C ILE A 19 -0.67 -8.90 2.36
N ALA A 20 0.32 -9.65 1.85
CA ALA A 20 1.19 -10.47 2.69
C ALA A 20 1.99 -9.64 3.70
N LEU A 21 2.59 -8.54 3.24
CA LEU A 21 3.38 -7.63 4.08
C LEU A 21 2.54 -6.91 5.13
N GLY A 22 1.23 -6.74 4.91
CA GLY A 22 0.33 -6.12 5.88
C GLY A 22 -0.27 -7.15 6.84
N LEU A 23 -0.58 -8.35 6.35
CA LEU A 23 -1.13 -9.43 7.17
C LEU A 23 -0.12 -9.95 8.19
N ILE A 24 1.16 -10.11 7.83
CA ILE A 24 2.19 -10.61 8.74
C ILE A 24 2.29 -9.78 10.04
N PRO A 25 2.54 -8.46 10.00
CA PRO A 25 2.63 -7.64 11.22
C PRO A 25 1.29 -7.56 11.95
N LEU A 26 0.16 -7.61 11.23
CA LEU A 26 -1.16 -7.62 11.85
C LEU A 26 -1.40 -8.90 12.65
N LEU A 27 -1.12 -10.06 12.06
CA LEU A 27 -1.28 -11.36 12.71
C LEU A 27 -0.27 -11.58 13.84
N ALA A 28 0.96 -11.07 13.71
CA ALA A 28 1.94 -11.05 14.79
C ALA A 28 1.47 -10.15 15.95
N GLY A 29 0.92 -8.97 15.66
CA GLY A 29 0.35 -8.06 16.66
C GLY A 29 -0.87 -8.64 17.40
N LEU A 30 -1.62 -9.53 16.76
CA LEU A 30 -2.74 -10.27 17.38
C LEU A 30 -2.30 -11.53 18.14
N GLY A 31 -1.00 -11.86 18.15
CA GLY A 31 -0.48 -13.06 18.81
C GLY A 31 -0.86 -14.37 18.12
N VAL A 32 -1.37 -14.31 16.88
CA VAL A 32 -1.73 -15.50 16.08
C VAL A 32 -0.46 -16.22 15.61
N ILE A 33 0.61 -15.45 15.32
CA ILE A 33 1.91 -15.97 14.89
C ILE A 33 2.92 -15.69 16.00
N GLY A 34 3.59 -16.74 16.51
CA GLY A 34 4.63 -16.62 17.53
C GLY A 34 5.99 -16.10 17.02
N PHE A 35 6.08 -15.76 15.74
CA PHE A 35 7.27 -15.19 15.14
C PHE A 35 7.22 -13.67 15.26
N ASN A 36 8.12 -13.12 16.07
CA ASN A 36 8.32 -11.68 16.15
C ASN A 36 9.62 -11.32 15.43
N LEU A 37 9.56 -10.33 14.55
CA LEU A 37 10.75 -9.87 13.86
C LEU A 37 11.66 -9.13 14.84
N PRO A 38 12.99 -9.33 14.77
CA PRO A 38 13.96 -8.49 15.46
C PRO A 38 13.67 -7.00 15.28
N GLU A 39 13.81 -6.18 16.32
CA GLU A 39 13.46 -4.75 16.28
C GLU A 39 14.18 -3.97 15.17
N PHE A 40 15.43 -4.33 14.85
CA PHE A 40 16.16 -3.71 13.75
C PHE A 40 15.50 -3.99 12.39
N LEU A 41 14.92 -5.19 12.19
CA LEU A 41 14.16 -5.53 10.98
C LEU A 41 12.83 -4.80 10.95
N LEU A 42 12.19 -4.56 12.11
CA LEU A 42 10.97 -3.76 12.20
C LEU A 42 11.22 -2.28 11.83
N GLY A 43 12.32 -1.69 12.27
CA GLY A 43 12.69 -0.31 11.91
C GLY A 43 13.01 -0.12 10.42
N ILE A 44 13.74 -1.08 9.85
CA ILE A 44 13.99 -1.13 8.41
C ILE A 44 12.67 -1.35 7.66
N MET A 45 11.87 -2.34 8.05
CA MET A 45 10.58 -2.63 7.42
C MET A 45 9.64 -1.45 7.46
N THR A 46 9.52 -0.72 8.56
CA THR A 46 8.60 0.43 8.65
C THR A 46 8.96 1.53 7.66
N THR A 47 10.26 1.82 7.52
CA THR A 47 10.75 2.79 6.53
C THR A 47 10.49 2.31 5.10
N PHE A 48 10.86 1.06 4.79
CA PHE A 48 10.63 0.47 3.46
C PHE A 48 9.13 0.33 3.14
N MET A 49 8.29 0.01 4.13
CA MET A 49 6.84 -0.08 3.98
C MET A 49 6.23 1.27 3.61
N LEU A 50 6.68 2.37 4.21
CA LEU A 50 6.18 3.70 3.84
C LEU A 50 6.49 4.05 2.37
N TYR A 51 7.71 3.76 1.92
CA TYR A 51 8.05 3.94 0.50
C TYR A 51 7.28 2.99 -0.41
N PHE A 52 7.05 1.75 0.05
CA PHE A 52 6.30 0.74 -0.70
C PHE A 52 4.82 1.12 -0.84
N ILE A 53 4.19 1.59 0.24
CA ILE A 53 2.83 2.16 0.23
C ILE A 53 2.76 3.30 -0.77
N LEU A 54 3.73 4.21 -0.75
CA LEU A 54 3.73 5.34 -1.68
C LEU A 54 3.87 4.89 -3.13
N ALA A 55 4.70 3.87 -3.40
CA ALA A 55 4.85 3.29 -4.73
C ALA A 55 3.56 2.61 -5.22
N ILE A 56 2.90 1.84 -4.35
CA ILE A 56 1.62 1.20 -4.67
C ILE A 56 0.52 2.24 -4.88
N ALA A 57 0.48 3.28 -4.05
CA ALA A 57 -0.55 4.33 -4.15
C ALA A 57 -0.45 5.06 -5.48
N VAL A 58 0.78 5.29 -5.95
CA VAL A 58 1.03 5.85 -7.28
C VAL A 58 0.59 4.89 -8.38
N LEU A 59 0.90 3.60 -8.28
CA LEU A 59 0.43 2.61 -9.26
C LEU A 59 -1.10 2.54 -9.30
N LEU A 60 -1.75 2.46 -8.16
CA LEU A 60 -3.20 2.43 -8.02
C LEU A 60 -3.83 3.72 -8.56
N PHE A 61 -3.18 4.87 -8.37
CA PHE A 61 -3.60 6.13 -8.99
C PHE A 61 -3.52 6.08 -10.52
N ILE A 62 -2.41 5.58 -11.08
CA ILE A 62 -2.23 5.42 -12.53
C ILE A 62 -3.27 4.44 -13.11
N ASP A 63 -3.52 3.34 -12.41
CA ASP A 63 -4.53 2.35 -12.78
C ASP A 63 -5.94 2.94 -12.72
N ALA A 64 -6.25 3.74 -11.69
CA ALA A 64 -7.55 4.40 -11.55
C ALA A 64 -7.85 5.37 -12.71
N ILE A 65 -6.84 6.00 -13.32
CA ILE A 65 -7.05 6.88 -14.48
C ILE A 65 -7.56 6.08 -15.69
N TRP A 66 -7.24 4.80 -15.79
CA TRP A 66 -7.58 3.95 -16.94
C TRP A 66 -8.78 3.03 -16.67
N ALA A 67 -9.34 3.07 -15.47
CA ALA A 67 -10.51 2.28 -15.09
C ALA A 67 -11.82 2.91 -15.58
N ASP A 68 -12.88 2.10 -15.71
CA ASP A 68 -14.21 2.55 -16.15
C ASP A 68 -14.99 3.26 -15.02
N ASP A 69 -15.65 4.37 -15.40
CA ASP A 69 -16.57 5.25 -14.67
C ASP A 69 -16.57 5.15 -13.13
N MET A 70 -17.29 4.16 -12.58
CA MET A 70 -17.54 4.09 -11.13
C MET A 70 -16.32 3.60 -10.34
N LEU A 71 -15.52 2.68 -10.90
CA LEU A 71 -14.32 2.18 -10.25
C LEU A 71 -13.19 3.21 -10.29
N GLN A 72 -13.13 4.03 -11.35
CA GLN A 72 -12.16 5.12 -11.47
C GLN A 72 -12.26 6.10 -10.31
N ILE A 73 -13.45 6.63 -10.02
CA ILE A 73 -13.61 7.67 -8.99
C ILE A 73 -13.27 7.11 -7.61
N VAL A 74 -13.76 5.91 -7.29
CA VAL A 74 -13.52 5.27 -5.99
C VAL A 74 -12.03 4.98 -5.81
N SER A 75 -11.39 4.33 -6.78
CA SER A 75 -9.97 4.01 -6.71
C SER A 75 -9.09 5.27 -6.68
N MET A 76 -9.46 6.33 -7.41
CA MET A 76 -8.71 7.58 -7.42
C MET A 76 -8.77 8.30 -6.07
N VAL A 77 -9.97 8.40 -5.47
CA VAL A 77 -10.13 9.01 -4.13
C VAL A 77 -9.33 8.23 -3.09
N ILE A 78 -9.41 6.91 -3.11
CA ILE A 78 -8.67 6.05 -2.19
C ILE A 78 -7.15 6.21 -2.40
N ALA A 79 -6.68 6.19 -3.65
CA ALA A 79 -5.26 6.38 -3.97
C ALA A 79 -4.72 7.69 -3.41
N VAL A 80 -5.46 8.79 -3.56
CA VAL A 80 -5.04 10.12 -3.06
C VAL A 80 -4.97 10.14 -1.53
N ILE A 81 -5.94 9.53 -0.84
CA ILE A 81 -5.93 9.46 0.63
C ILE A 81 -4.73 8.64 1.12
N ILE A 82 -4.48 7.49 0.51
CA ILE A 82 -3.35 6.62 0.87
C ILE A 82 -2.02 7.31 0.54
N PHE A 83 -1.92 7.95 -0.62
CA PHE A 83 -0.75 8.73 -1.01
C PHE A 83 -0.45 9.83 0.00
N ALA A 84 -1.46 10.57 0.44
CA ALA A 84 -1.30 11.57 1.49
C ALA A 84 -0.86 10.93 2.83
N ALA A 85 -1.45 9.81 3.22
CA ALA A 85 -1.10 9.09 4.44
C ALA A 85 0.35 8.56 4.44
N GLY A 86 0.87 8.14 3.28
CA GLY A 86 2.28 7.74 3.11
C GLY A 86 3.23 8.93 2.98
N LEU A 87 2.82 9.98 2.26
CA LEU A 87 3.68 11.13 1.94
C LEU A 87 3.89 12.06 3.14
N ILE A 88 2.86 12.31 3.95
CA ILE A 88 2.96 13.20 5.13
C ILE A 88 4.09 12.80 6.09
N PRO A 89 4.19 11.54 6.58
CA PRO A 89 5.26 11.15 7.49
C PRO A 89 6.64 11.23 6.83
N ILE A 90 6.74 10.97 5.52
CA ILE A 90 8.00 11.11 4.76
C ILE A 90 8.41 12.60 4.72
N LEU A 91 7.52 13.50 4.32
CA LEU A 91 7.80 14.94 4.26
C LEU A 91 8.15 15.52 5.64
N HIS A 92 7.52 15.04 6.71
CA HIS A 92 7.90 15.39 8.08
C HIS A 92 9.31 14.91 8.43
N SER A 93 9.69 13.68 8.04
CA SER A 93 11.04 13.15 8.28
C SER A 93 12.15 13.96 7.60
N PHE A 94 11.84 14.59 6.45
CA PHE A 94 12.74 15.50 5.74
C PHE A 94 12.69 16.95 6.26
N GLY A 95 11.89 17.25 7.30
CA GLY A 95 11.75 18.59 7.86
C GLY A 95 10.98 19.58 6.98
N VAL A 96 10.26 19.09 5.96
CA VAL A 96 9.45 19.93 5.05
C VAL A 96 8.14 20.35 5.72
N LEU A 97 7.56 19.48 6.54
CA LEU A 97 6.33 19.75 7.29
C LEU A 97 6.62 19.83 8.79
N PRO A 98 6.03 20.79 9.53
CA PRO A 98 6.23 20.94 10.98
C PRO A 98 5.31 20.03 11.81
N PHE A 99 4.42 19.27 11.18
CA PHE A 99 3.48 18.38 11.84
C PHE A 99 3.57 16.97 11.28
N THR A 100 3.19 16.00 12.11
CA THR A 100 3.01 14.60 11.72
C THR A 100 1.68 14.10 12.26
N ILE A 101 1.04 13.23 11.51
CA ILE A 101 -0.14 12.51 11.98
C ILE A 101 0.39 11.20 12.59
N PRO A 102 0.14 10.92 13.88
CA PRO A 102 0.56 9.66 14.48
C PRO A 102 -0.28 8.52 13.88
N ILE A 103 0.29 7.83 12.89
CA ILE A 103 -0.33 6.65 12.28
C ILE A 103 0.21 5.42 13.01
N SER A 104 -0.67 4.64 13.63
CA SER A 104 -0.27 3.40 14.29
C SER A 104 0.16 2.35 13.25
N GLN A 105 1.08 1.46 13.63
CA GLN A 105 1.52 0.36 12.76
C GLN A 105 0.34 -0.52 12.31
N THR A 106 -0.68 -0.66 13.15
CA THR A 106 -1.93 -1.35 12.80
C THR A 106 -2.66 -0.67 11.65
N ILE A 107 -2.78 0.66 11.68
CA ILE A 107 -3.42 1.43 10.59
C ILE A 107 -2.61 1.29 9.30
N VAL A 108 -1.28 1.40 9.37
CA VAL A 108 -0.40 1.19 8.20
C VAL A 108 -0.61 -0.20 7.60
N SER A 109 -0.68 -1.23 8.45
CA SER A 109 -0.90 -2.62 8.02
C SER A 109 -2.27 -2.80 7.37
N ILE A 110 -3.32 -2.20 7.93
CA ILE A 110 -4.67 -2.23 7.36
C ILE A 110 -4.72 -1.51 6.02
N LEU A 111 -4.11 -0.32 5.91
CA LEU A 111 -4.05 0.44 4.67
C LEU A 111 -3.34 -0.37 3.58
N LEU A 112 -2.20 -1.00 3.90
CA LEU A 112 -1.47 -1.84 2.96
C LEU A 112 -2.29 -3.06 2.48
N ILE A 113 -3.08 -3.67 3.37
CA ILE A 113 -3.99 -4.77 3.01
C ILE A 113 -5.08 -4.28 2.07
N ILE A 114 -5.76 -3.18 2.42
CA ILE A 114 -6.83 -2.59 1.59
C ILE A 114 -6.29 -2.23 0.21
N GLU A 115 -5.12 -1.59 0.18
CA GLU A 115 -4.46 -1.17 -1.03
C GLU A 115 -4.06 -2.37 -1.91
N GLY A 116 -3.47 -3.40 -1.31
CA GLY A 116 -3.13 -4.62 -2.02
C GLY A 116 -4.35 -5.35 -2.58
N ILE A 117 -5.48 -5.35 -1.85
CA ILE A 117 -6.76 -5.90 -2.35
C ILE A 117 -7.24 -5.10 -3.55
N LEU A 118 -7.26 -3.77 -3.46
CA LEU A 118 -7.71 -2.92 -4.57
C LEU A 118 -6.82 -3.08 -5.80
N LEU A 119 -5.50 -3.12 -5.62
CA LEU A 119 -4.55 -3.33 -6.70
C LEU A 119 -4.76 -4.71 -7.36
N ALA A 120 -5.03 -5.75 -6.57
CA ALA A 120 -5.30 -7.09 -7.09
C ALA A 120 -6.64 -7.17 -7.85
N ILE A 121 -7.69 -6.50 -7.37
CA ILE A 121 -8.99 -6.42 -8.08
C ILE A 121 -8.82 -5.69 -9.41
N VAL A 122 -8.19 -4.52 -9.38
CA VAL A 122 -7.97 -3.71 -10.57
C VAL A 122 -7.11 -4.46 -11.58
N ALA A 123 -6.03 -5.12 -11.13
CA ALA A 123 -5.21 -5.99 -11.95
C ALA A 123 -6.02 -7.14 -12.59
N ALA A 124 -6.89 -7.81 -11.82
CA ALA A 124 -7.70 -8.91 -12.32
C ALA A 124 -8.79 -8.47 -13.32
N VAL A 125 -9.22 -7.20 -13.28
CA VAL A 125 -10.17 -6.63 -14.25
C VAL A 125 -9.47 -6.23 -15.55
N MET A 126 -8.17 -5.93 -15.52
CA MET A 126 -7.39 -5.52 -16.70
C MET A 126 -6.74 -6.68 -17.47
N VAL A 127 -6.72 -7.89 -16.92
CA VAL A 127 -6.25 -9.14 -17.58
C VAL A 127 -7.40 -9.76 -18.36
#